data_AF-A0A4R6L0E5-F1
#
_entry.id   AF-A0A4R6L0E5-F1
#
_cell.length_a   1.000
_cell.length_b   1.000
_cell.length_c   1.000
_cell.angle_alpha   90.00
_cell.angle_beta   90.00
_cell.angle_gamma   90.00
#
_symmetry.space_group_name_H-M   'P 1'
#
loop_
_entity.id
_entity.type
_entity.pdbx_description
1 polymer ?
#
loop_
_entity_poly.entity_id
_entity_poly.type
_entity_poly.pdbx_seq_one_letter_code
_entity_poly.pdbx_strand_id
1 'polypeptide(L)'
;MGELGGRYLEALEDHRRILRAVWTAYGGTEMGTEGDSFFVVFGTAGEAVRAAVDGQRRLEEHRWPDDERLRVRMGIHTGTPGVYDGDYWGMDVHLAARIGAAAHGGQIVVSAATGELTQLPDGVTLRDLGTHHLKDIPEPEHLLQVTVDGLKAEFPPPRTLGTSTSLPAPATPLLGREQDLDRVTGLLARPDVRLVTLTGPGGSGKTRLGIGVARS
;
A
#
# COMPACT_ATOMS: atom_id res chain seq x y z
N MET A 1 9.51 -24.47 -24.51
CA MET A 1 8.36 -23.69 -23.99
C MET A 1 7.51 -24.47 -22.96
N GLY A 2 7.67 -25.80 -22.79
CA GLY A 2 6.85 -26.61 -21.85
C GLY A 2 7.31 -26.65 -20.39
N GLU A 3 8.61 -26.49 -20.11
CA GLU A 3 9.18 -26.65 -18.76
C GLU A 3 8.97 -25.42 -17.85
N LEU A 4 8.86 -24.22 -18.43
CA LEU A 4 8.52 -22.98 -17.72
C LEU A 4 7.02 -22.92 -17.36
N GLY A 5 6.15 -23.46 -18.23
CA GLY A 5 4.71 -23.50 -17.99
C GLY A 5 4.31 -24.47 -16.86
N GLY A 6 4.97 -25.64 -16.77
CA GLY A 6 4.73 -26.60 -15.70
C GLY A 6 5.14 -26.08 -14.32
N ARG A 7 6.32 -25.43 -14.22
CA ARG A 7 6.82 -24.86 -12.96
C ARG A 7 6.00 -23.67 -12.46
N TYR A 8 5.56 -22.81 -13.38
CA TYR A 8 4.63 -21.73 -13.05
C TYR A 8 3.31 -22.28 -12.50
N LEU A 9 2.80 -23.37 -13.09
CA LEU A 9 1.57 -24.00 -12.63
C LEU A 9 1.71 -24.60 -11.23
N GLU A 10 2.83 -25.29 -10.95
CA GLU A 10 3.12 -25.84 -9.62
C GLU A 10 3.18 -24.74 -8.55
N ALA A 11 3.92 -23.66 -8.82
CA ALA A 11 3.99 -22.52 -7.91
C ALA A 11 2.61 -21.86 -7.71
N LEU A 12 1.80 -21.75 -8.76
CA LEU A 12 0.45 -21.20 -8.67
C LEU A 12 -0.48 -22.09 -7.84
N GLU A 13 -0.38 -23.41 -7.98
CA GLU A 13 -1.15 -24.38 -7.20
C GLU A 13 -0.78 -24.34 -5.71
N ASP A 14 0.51 -24.30 -5.39
CA ASP A 14 0.99 -24.17 -4.02
C ASP A 14 0.58 -22.86 -3.38
N HIS A 15 0.73 -21.75 -4.10
CA HIS A 15 0.26 -20.44 -3.68
C HIS A 15 -1.23 -20.47 -3.32
N ARG A 16 -2.07 -21.00 -4.22
CA ARG A 16 -3.52 -21.08 -3.99
C ARG A 16 -3.85 -21.99 -2.82
N ARG A 17 -3.17 -23.13 -2.69
CA ARG A 17 -3.36 -24.08 -1.59
C ARG A 17 -3.03 -23.45 -0.24
N ILE A 18 -1.89 -22.78 -0.13
CA ILE A 18 -1.44 -22.13 1.11
C ILE A 18 -2.44 -21.04 1.51
N LEU A 19 -2.77 -20.13 0.60
CA LEU A 19 -3.63 -19.00 0.92
C LEU A 19 -5.08 -19.41 1.20
N ARG A 20 -5.65 -20.35 0.44
CA ARG A 20 -7.01 -20.87 0.74
C ARG A 20 -7.12 -21.54 2.10
N ALA A 21 -6.08 -22.26 2.53
CA ALA A 21 -6.03 -22.82 3.87
C ALA A 21 -6.05 -21.72 4.94
N VAL A 22 -5.34 -20.61 4.72
CA VAL A 22 -5.36 -19.44 5.61
C VAL A 22 -6.74 -18.78 5.60
N TRP A 23 -7.28 -18.45 4.42
CA TRP A 23 -8.61 -17.82 4.31
C TRP A 23 -9.67 -18.61 5.07
N THR A 24 -9.71 -19.94 4.87
CA THR A 24 -10.64 -20.82 5.57
C THR A 24 -10.44 -20.81 7.09
N ALA A 25 -9.19 -20.85 7.57
CA ALA A 25 -8.87 -20.88 9.00
C ALA A 25 -9.30 -19.61 9.76
N TYR A 26 -9.37 -18.47 9.07
CA TYR A 26 -9.80 -17.19 9.66
C TYR A 26 -11.21 -16.77 9.25
N GLY A 27 -12.02 -17.70 8.70
CA GLY A 27 -13.42 -17.43 8.34
C GLY A 27 -13.59 -16.52 7.11
N GLY A 28 -12.56 -16.41 6.27
CA GLY A 28 -12.60 -15.67 5.03
C GLY A 28 -13.42 -16.37 3.95
N THR A 29 -14.25 -15.61 3.23
CA THR A 29 -15.01 -16.07 2.07
C THR A 29 -14.37 -15.54 0.78
N GLU A 30 -13.88 -16.43 -0.08
CA GLU A 30 -13.33 -16.10 -1.39
C GLU A 30 -14.47 -15.73 -2.35
N MET A 31 -14.48 -14.51 -2.87
CA MET A 31 -15.50 -14.03 -3.83
C MET A 31 -15.13 -14.38 -5.28
N GLY A 32 -13.89 -14.79 -5.52
CA GLY A 32 -13.39 -15.17 -6.83
C GLY A 32 -11.88 -14.97 -6.95
N THR A 33 -11.33 -15.51 -8.03
CA THR A 33 -9.94 -15.33 -8.42
C THR A 33 -9.85 -14.75 -9.82
N GLU A 34 -9.08 -13.69 -9.99
CA GLU A 34 -8.69 -13.20 -11.32
C GLU A 34 -7.19 -13.47 -11.50
N GLY A 35 -6.86 -14.45 -12.34
CA GLY A 35 -5.49 -14.91 -12.52
C GLY A 35 -4.90 -15.54 -11.25
N ASP A 36 -3.88 -14.89 -10.70
CA ASP A 36 -3.17 -15.26 -9.47
C ASP A 36 -3.64 -14.47 -8.23
N SER A 37 -4.64 -13.60 -8.38
CA SER A 37 -5.15 -12.77 -7.29
C SER A 37 -6.36 -13.39 -6.59
N PHE A 38 -6.53 -13.02 -5.33
CA PHE A 38 -7.68 -13.38 -4.50
C PHE A 38 -8.43 -12.13 -4.07
N PHE A 39 -9.76 -12.19 -4.11
CA PHE A 39 -10.62 -11.27 -3.37
C PHE A 39 -11.34 -12.03 -2.26
N VAL A 40 -11.09 -11.65 -1.01
CA VAL A 40 -11.57 -12.38 0.17
C VAL A 40 -12.22 -11.41 1.14
N VAL A 41 -13.40 -11.78 1.64
CA VAL A 41 -14.15 -11.01 2.63
C VAL A 41 -14.09 -11.70 3.98
N PHE A 42 -13.90 -10.91 5.03
CA PHE A 42 -13.85 -11.38 6.42
C PHE A 42 -14.92 -10.68 7.25
N GLY A 43 -15.35 -11.31 8.33
CA GLY A 43 -16.35 -10.74 9.24
C GLY A 43 -15.85 -9.52 10.02
N THR A 44 -14.53 -9.42 10.23
CA THR A 44 -13.91 -8.32 10.99
C THR A 44 -12.55 -7.89 10.42
N ALA A 45 -12.16 -6.64 10.69
CA ALA A 45 -10.84 -6.11 10.36
C ALA A 45 -9.69 -6.93 11.01
N GLY A 46 -9.89 -7.37 12.25
CA GLY A 46 -8.91 -8.18 12.98
C GLY A 46 -8.69 -9.57 12.37
N GLU A 47 -9.74 -10.23 11.86
CA GLU A 47 -9.60 -11.50 11.13
C GLU A 47 -8.84 -11.33 9.82
N ALA A 48 -9.18 -10.29 9.05
CA ALA A 48 -8.50 -10.00 7.79
C ALA A 48 -6.99 -9.74 8.00
N VAL A 49 -6.63 -8.94 9.02
CA VAL A 49 -5.23 -8.65 9.35
C VAL A 49 -4.50 -9.92 9.81
N ARG A 50 -5.08 -10.71 10.71
CA ARG A 50 -4.47 -11.97 11.16
C ARG A 50 -4.28 -12.96 10.01
N ALA A 51 -5.26 -13.08 9.12
CA ALA A 51 -5.18 -13.92 7.93
C ALA A 51 -4.06 -13.45 7.00
N ALA A 52 -3.94 -12.14 6.72
CA ALA A 52 -2.88 -11.60 5.89
C ALA A 52 -1.49 -11.84 6.50
N VAL A 53 -1.35 -11.67 7.82
CA VAL A 53 -0.09 -11.92 8.54
C VAL A 53 0.31 -13.40 8.45
N ASP A 54 -0.60 -14.33 8.75
CA ASP A 54 -0.34 -15.77 8.64
C ASP A 54 -0.03 -16.17 7.18
N GLY A 55 -0.77 -15.61 6.23
CA GLY A 55 -0.52 -15.76 4.79
C GLY A 55 0.90 -15.38 4.40
N GLN A 56 1.37 -14.18 4.78
CA GLN A 56 2.75 -13.75 4.49
C GLN A 56 3.79 -14.65 5.16
N ARG A 57 3.57 -15.07 6.42
CA ARG A 57 4.48 -15.98 7.12
C ARG A 57 4.61 -17.32 6.39
N ARG A 58 3.49 -17.95 6.03
CA ARG A 58 3.50 -19.25 5.33
C ARG A 58 4.12 -19.15 3.94
N LEU A 59 3.89 -18.06 3.22
CA LEU A 59 4.51 -17.83 1.90
C LEU A 59 6.03 -17.65 2.00
N GLU A 60 6.51 -16.99 3.05
CA GLU A 60 7.93 -16.79 3.33
C GLU A 60 8.64 -18.07 3.80
N GLU A 61 7.93 -18.91 4.56
CA GLU A 61 8.44 -20.21 5.05
C GLU A 61 8.39 -21.31 3.98
N HIS A 62 7.51 -21.19 2.98
CA HIS A 62 7.36 -22.19 1.92
C HIS A 62 8.58 -22.23 1.00
N ARG A 63 9.02 -23.44 0.66
CA ARG A 63 10.11 -23.64 -0.30
C ARG A 63 9.53 -23.68 -1.71
N TRP A 64 9.78 -22.62 -2.47
CA TRP A 64 9.38 -22.53 -3.87
C TRP A 64 10.40 -23.25 -4.77
N PRO A 65 9.99 -23.70 -5.97
CA PRO A 65 10.92 -24.19 -6.97
C PRO A 65 12.08 -23.22 -7.22
N ASP A 66 13.27 -23.77 -7.51
CA ASP A 66 14.50 -23.02 -7.82
C ASP A 66 14.99 -22.05 -6.72
N ASP A 67 14.60 -22.28 -5.46
CA ASP A 67 14.89 -21.40 -4.30
C ASP A 67 14.42 -19.94 -4.50
N GLU A 68 13.44 -19.73 -5.39
CA GLU A 68 12.81 -18.43 -5.56
C GLU A 68 11.93 -18.04 -4.35
N ARG A 69 11.52 -16.77 -4.29
CA ARG A 69 10.56 -16.29 -3.27
C ARG A 69 9.35 -15.71 -3.97
N LEU A 70 8.21 -16.39 -3.87
CA LEU A 70 6.94 -15.83 -4.30
C LEU A 70 6.51 -14.72 -3.34
N ARG A 71 6.44 -13.49 -3.83
CA ARG A 71 6.11 -12.31 -3.02
C ARG A 71 4.72 -11.79 -3.36
N VAL A 72 3.80 -11.91 -2.41
CA VAL A 72 2.40 -11.52 -2.60
C VAL A 72 2.16 -10.13 -2.01
N ARG A 73 1.43 -9.30 -2.76
CA ARG A 73 0.96 -7.98 -2.29
C ARG A 73 -0.39 -8.16 -1.62
N MET A 74 -0.58 -7.55 -0.45
CA MET A 74 -1.87 -7.62 0.26
C MET A 74 -2.37 -6.23 0.58
N GLY A 75 -3.65 -5.99 0.28
CA GLY A 75 -4.37 -4.77 0.59
C GLY A 75 -5.64 -5.09 1.36
N ILE A 76 -5.91 -4.36 2.44
CA ILE A 76 -7.09 -4.59 3.28
C ILE A 76 -7.83 -3.26 3.47
N HIS A 77 -9.14 -3.31 3.27
CA HIS A 77 -10.03 -2.20 3.54
C HIS A 77 -11.24 -2.70 4.34
N THR A 78 -11.72 -1.86 5.25
CA THR A 78 -12.96 -2.07 6.00
C THR A 78 -13.93 -0.97 5.61
N GLY A 79 -15.08 -1.37 5.07
CA GLY A 79 -16.11 -0.48 4.57
C GLY A 79 -17.49 -1.12 4.68
N THR A 80 -18.47 -0.53 4.03
CA THR A 80 -19.86 -1.00 4.00
C THR A 80 -20.31 -1.19 2.55
N PRO A 81 -19.76 -2.20 1.84
CA PRO A 81 -20.15 -2.49 0.47
C PRO A 81 -21.63 -2.87 0.39
N GLY A 82 -22.28 -2.51 -0.72
CA GLY A 82 -23.58 -3.06 -1.04
C GLY A 82 -23.46 -4.56 -1.34
N VAL A 83 -24.47 -5.33 -0.97
CA VAL A 83 -24.55 -6.77 -1.29
C VAL A 83 -25.72 -6.97 -2.24
N TYR A 84 -25.47 -7.58 -3.39
CA TYR A 84 -26.49 -7.93 -4.37
C TYR A 84 -26.21 -9.32 -4.94
N ASP A 85 -27.19 -10.22 -4.85
CA ASP A 85 -27.11 -11.62 -5.29
C ASP A 85 -25.90 -12.41 -4.73
N GLY A 86 -25.51 -12.11 -3.49
CA GLY A 86 -24.36 -12.75 -2.84
C GLY A 86 -23.01 -12.15 -3.23
N ASP A 87 -22.96 -11.24 -4.22
CA ASP A 87 -21.77 -10.49 -4.60
C ASP A 87 -21.68 -9.13 -3.90
N TYR A 88 -20.46 -8.69 -3.62
CA TYR A 88 -20.18 -7.38 -3.07
C TYR A 88 -19.98 -6.36 -4.19
N TRP A 89 -20.66 -5.23 -4.07
CA TRP A 89 -20.62 -4.13 -5.03
C TRP A 89 -20.43 -2.80 -4.31
N GLY A 90 -19.71 -1.89 -4.96
CA GLY A 90 -19.51 -0.53 -4.46
C GLY A 90 -18.05 -0.11 -4.41
N MET A 91 -17.83 1.13 -4.01
CA MET A 91 -16.50 1.75 -4.00
C MET A 91 -15.51 1.02 -3.09
N ASP A 92 -15.99 0.40 -2.00
CA ASP A 92 -15.13 -0.30 -1.03
C ASP A 92 -14.41 -1.51 -1.63
N VAL A 93 -15.04 -2.20 -2.60
CA VAL A 93 -14.43 -3.33 -3.33
C VAL A 93 -13.27 -2.82 -4.20
N HIS A 94 -13.50 -1.74 -4.93
CA HIS A 94 -12.46 -1.10 -5.74
C HIS A 94 -11.34 -0.53 -4.88
N LEU A 95 -11.67 0.07 -3.74
CA LEU A 95 -10.71 0.63 -2.82
C LEU A 95 -9.77 -0.45 -2.26
N ALA A 96 -10.31 -1.56 -1.77
CA ALA A 96 -9.50 -2.70 -1.30
C ALA A 96 -8.50 -3.18 -2.37
N ALA A 97 -8.97 -3.36 -3.60
CA ALA A 97 -8.13 -3.77 -4.73
C ALA A 97 -7.05 -2.74 -5.05
N ARG A 98 -7.36 -1.43 -4.95
CA ARG A 98 -6.41 -0.34 -5.21
C ARG A 98 -5.37 -0.21 -4.10
N ILE A 99 -5.73 -0.46 -2.84
CA ILE A 99 -4.77 -0.56 -1.74
C ILE A 99 -3.79 -1.72 -2.00
N GLY A 100 -4.29 -2.89 -2.41
CA GLY A 100 -3.44 -4.03 -2.76
C GLY A 100 -2.51 -3.74 -3.95
N ALA A 101 -3.00 -3.00 -4.94
CA ALA A 101 -2.20 -2.57 -6.08
C ALA A 101 -1.08 -1.58 -5.69
N ALA A 102 -1.31 -0.74 -4.68
CA ALA A 102 -0.32 0.20 -4.15
C ALA A 102 0.84 -0.48 -3.39
N ALA A 103 0.58 -1.65 -2.79
CA ALA A 103 1.56 -2.41 -2.03
C ALA A 103 2.69 -3.01 -2.90
N HIS A 104 3.80 -3.37 -2.26
CA HIS A 104 4.93 -4.12 -2.84
C HIS A 104 4.87 -5.60 -2.48
N GLY A 105 5.57 -6.46 -3.23
CA GLY A 105 5.57 -7.90 -2.95
C GLY A 105 6.10 -8.20 -1.53
N GLY A 106 5.32 -8.93 -0.74
CA GLY A 106 5.57 -9.22 0.68
C GLY A 106 5.02 -8.16 1.65
N GLN A 107 4.40 -7.08 1.14
CA GLN A 107 3.87 -6.00 1.95
C GLN A 107 2.36 -6.18 2.18
N ILE A 108 1.92 -5.84 3.39
CA ILE A 108 0.51 -5.72 3.77
C ILE A 108 0.24 -4.23 4.00
N VAL A 109 -0.69 -3.66 3.22
CA VAL A 109 -1.14 -2.27 3.35
C VAL A 109 -2.62 -2.26 3.70
N VAL A 110 -3.01 -1.37 4.61
CA VAL A 110 -4.39 -1.26 5.10
C VAL A 110 -4.88 0.18 5.05
N SER A 111 -6.19 0.36 4.91
CA SER A 111 -6.84 1.66 5.11
C SER A 111 -6.78 2.11 6.57
N ALA A 112 -6.95 3.41 6.83
CA ALA A 112 -7.11 3.95 8.18
C ALA A 112 -8.28 3.29 8.93
N ALA A 113 -9.43 3.10 8.27
CA ALA A 113 -10.58 2.42 8.86
C ALA A 113 -10.24 1.01 9.36
N THR A 114 -9.44 0.25 8.59
CA THR A 114 -9.00 -1.09 9.03
C THR A 114 -8.03 -0.99 10.21
N GLY A 115 -7.12 -0.02 10.18
CA GLY A 115 -6.15 0.23 11.25
C GLY A 115 -6.81 0.61 12.58
N GLU A 116 -7.90 1.39 12.54
CA GLU A 116 -8.66 1.79 13.72
C GLU A 116 -9.50 0.65 14.31
N LEU A 117 -10.05 -0.21 13.44
CA LEU A 117 -10.97 -1.28 13.85
C LEU A 117 -10.27 -2.61 14.17
N THR A 118 -8.98 -2.73 13.91
CA THR A 118 -8.22 -3.96 14.15
C THR A 118 -7.59 -4.00 15.54
N GLN A 119 -7.63 -5.18 16.16
CA GLN A 119 -6.79 -5.49 17.31
C GLN A 119 -5.57 -6.28 16.79
N LEU A 120 -4.39 -5.72 16.98
CA LEU A 120 -3.16 -6.31 16.47
C LEU A 120 -2.68 -7.46 17.39
N PRO A 121 -2.26 -8.61 16.83
CA PRO A 121 -1.62 -9.66 17.60
C PRO A 121 -0.20 -9.25 18.04
N ASP A 122 0.38 -10.00 18.98
CA ASP A 122 1.76 -9.79 19.44
C ASP A 122 2.77 -9.85 18.28
N GLY A 123 3.77 -8.97 18.33
CA GLY A 123 4.79 -8.85 17.28
C GLY A 123 4.27 -8.26 15.97
N VAL A 124 3.08 -7.63 15.99
CA VAL A 124 2.50 -6.92 14.85
C VAL A 124 2.21 -5.47 15.22
N THR A 125 2.62 -4.55 14.37
CA THR A 125 2.47 -3.11 14.56
C THR A 125 1.95 -2.44 13.28
N LEU A 126 1.48 -1.19 13.39
CA LEU A 126 1.10 -0.37 12.24
C LEU A 126 2.09 0.76 12.07
N ARG A 127 2.62 0.91 10.86
CA ARG A 127 3.45 2.03 10.44
C ARG A 127 2.64 2.94 9.52
N ASP A 128 2.56 4.22 9.88
CA ASP A 128 1.91 5.23 9.05
C ASP A 128 2.67 5.41 7.71
N LEU A 129 1.95 5.36 6.59
CA LEU A 129 2.47 5.65 5.25
C LEU A 129 1.99 7.00 4.71
N GLY A 130 1.04 7.65 5.38
CA GLY A 130 0.43 8.91 5.01
C GLY A 130 -0.75 8.77 4.06
N THR A 131 -1.20 9.91 3.55
CA THR A 131 -2.40 10.04 2.71
C THR A 131 -2.04 9.99 1.22
N HIS A 132 -2.73 9.15 0.45
CA HIS A 132 -2.41 8.84 -0.94
C HIS A 132 -3.63 8.89 -1.86
N HIS A 133 -3.43 9.40 -3.08
CA HIS A 133 -4.43 9.24 -4.15
C HIS A 133 -4.27 7.88 -4.83
N LEU A 134 -5.36 7.12 -4.88
CA LEU A 134 -5.41 5.82 -5.53
C LEU A 134 -6.11 5.95 -6.88
N LYS A 135 -5.68 5.15 -7.85
CA LYS A 135 -6.27 5.18 -9.20
C LYS A 135 -7.77 4.85 -9.12
N ASP A 136 -8.59 5.68 -9.78
CA ASP A 136 -10.05 5.54 -9.84
C ASP A 136 -10.76 5.69 -8.48
N ILE A 137 -10.06 6.15 -7.43
CA ILE A 137 -10.65 6.49 -6.13
C ILE A 137 -10.69 8.04 -6.03
N PRO A 138 -11.89 8.65 -5.90
CA PRO A 138 -12.02 10.11 -5.91
C PRO A 138 -11.31 10.78 -4.73
N GLU A 139 -11.55 10.28 -3.52
CA GLU A 139 -10.97 10.83 -2.30
C GLU A 139 -9.62 10.16 -1.98
N PRO A 140 -8.65 10.90 -1.44
CA PRO A 140 -7.40 10.31 -1.01
C PRO A 140 -7.60 9.43 0.24
N GLU A 141 -6.86 8.33 0.30
CA GLU A 141 -6.93 7.34 1.38
C GLU A 141 -5.70 7.44 2.28
N HIS A 142 -5.89 7.39 3.60
CA HIS A 142 -4.78 7.26 4.54
C HIS A 142 -4.39 5.80 4.70
N LEU A 143 -3.14 5.48 4.35
CA LEU A 143 -2.62 4.12 4.32
C LEU A 143 -1.70 3.87 5.50
N LEU A 144 -1.80 2.66 6.05
CA LEU A 144 -0.85 2.13 7.03
C LEU A 144 -0.25 0.82 6.51
N GLN A 145 0.98 0.53 6.90
CA GLN A 145 1.61 -0.77 6.70
C GLN A 145 1.47 -1.60 7.96
N VAL A 146 1.08 -2.87 7.81
CA VAL A 146 1.23 -3.85 8.88
C VAL A 146 2.67 -4.34 8.89
N THR A 147 3.38 -4.11 9.98
CA THR A 147 4.76 -4.58 10.23
C THR A 147 4.72 -5.79 11.15
N VAL A 148 5.43 -6.85 10.78
CA VAL A 148 5.41 -8.14 11.48
C VAL A 148 6.85 -8.55 11.81
N ASP A 149 7.10 -8.92 13.06
CA ASP A 149 8.39 -9.44 13.48
C ASP A 149 8.79 -10.67 12.66
N GLY A 150 10.04 -10.68 12.18
CA GLY A 150 10.59 -11.74 11.34
C GLY A 150 10.29 -11.62 9.84
N LEU A 151 9.44 -10.67 9.42
CA LEU A 151 9.19 -10.38 8.00
C LEU A 151 9.88 -9.07 7.57
N LYS A 152 9.99 -8.88 6.25
CA LYS A 152 10.52 -7.63 5.68
C LYS A 152 9.63 -6.45 6.09
N ALA A 153 10.23 -5.44 6.71
CA ALA A 153 9.53 -4.23 7.18
C ALA A 153 9.74 -3.00 6.27
N GLU A 154 10.86 -2.93 5.54
CA GLU A 154 11.20 -1.77 4.71
C GLU A 154 10.86 -1.98 3.24
N PHE A 155 10.06 -1.08 2.68
CA PHE A 155 9.63 -1.09 1.29
C PHE A 155 9.79 0.31 0.68
N PRO A 156 9.92 0.42 -0.65
CA PRO A 156 9.82 1.71 -1.32
C PRO A 156 8.46 2.37 -1.05
N PRO A 157 8.31 3.68 -1.34
CA PRO A 157 7.01 4.36 -1.23
C PRO A 157 5.88 3.61 -1.96
N PRO A 158 4.64 3.65 -1.44
CA PRO A 158 3.49 3.01 -2.08
C PRO A 158 3.28 3.47 -3.52
N ARG A 159 2.89 2.53 -4.39
CA ARG A 159 2.65 2.78 -5.83
C ARG A 159 1.30 3.43 -6.05
N THR A 160 1.25 4.73 -5.81
CA THR A 160 0.03 5.56 -5.81
C THR A 160 0.17 6.69 -6.82
N LEU A 161 -0.90 7.47 -7.05
CA LEU A 161 -0.87 8.65 -7.92
C LEU A 161 -0.18 9.87 -7.28
N GLY A 162 0.32 9.72 -6.06
CA GLY A 162 1.00 10.75 -5.29
C GLY A 162 0.50 10.82 -3.85
N THR A 163 1.32 11.39 -2.97
CA THR A 163 0.90 11.76 -1.61
C THR A 163 0.09 13.04 -1.67
N SER A 164 -1.00 13.08 -0.91
CA SER A 164 -1.67 14.34 -0.57
C SER A 164 -0.74 15.16 0.32
N THR A 165 0.16 15.91 -0.29
CA THR A 165 0.53 17.20 0.29
C THR A 165 -0.55 18.14 -0.21
N SER A 166 -1.45 18.61 0.66
CA SER A 166 -2.50 19.59 0.32
C SER A 166 -1.87 20.98 0.07
N LEU A 167 -0.90 21.05 -0.84
CA LEU A 167 -0.19 22.26 -1.20
C LEU A 167 -1.11 23.07 -2.12
N PRO A 168 -1.36 24.34 -1.81
CA PRO A 168 -2.14 25.23 -2.67
C PRO A 168 -1.63 25.16 -4.11
N ALA A 169 -2.53 24.97 -5.08
CA ALA A 169 -2.20 25.04 -6.50
C ALA A 169 -2.14 26.50 -6.96
N PRO A 170 -0.95 27.06 -7.23
CA PRO A 170 -0.86 28.44 -7.65
C PRO A 170 -1.40 28.55 -9.09
N ALA A 171 -2.22 29.57 -9.36
CA ALA A 171 -2.81 29.80 -10.69
C ALA A 171 -1.80 30.14 -11.80
N THR A 172 -0.53 30.36 -11.45
CA THR A 172 0.54 30.69 -12.40
C THR A 172 1.78 29.84 -12.12
N PRO A 173 2.55 29.45 -13.16
CA PRO A 173 3.82 28.75 -12.99
C PRO A 173 4.82 29.58 -12.18
N LEU A 174 5.78 28.90 -11.54
CA LEU A 174 6.90 29.54 -10.86
C LEU A 174 7.97 29.87 -11.92
N LEU A 175 8.16 31.15 -12.20
CA LEU A 175 9.05 31.62 -13.28
C LEU A 175 10.40 32.08 -12.72
N GLY A 176 11.50 31.66 -13.35
CA GLY A 176 12.84 32.21 -13.10
C GLY A 176 13.42 31.87 -11.73
N ARG A 177 13.03 30.71 -11.18
CA ARG A 177 13.44 30.22 -9.84
C ARG A 177 14.06 28.84 -9.89
N GLU A 178 14.49 28.40 -11.07
CA GLU A 178 15.05 27.07 -11.31
C GLU A 178 16.28 26.83 -10.42
N GLN A 179 17.19 27.80 -10.34
CA GLN A 179 18.38 27.71 -9.48
C GLN A 179 18.04 27.66 -7.99
N ASP A 180 17.00 28.38 -7.56
CA ASP A 180 16.55 28.38 -6.16
C ASP A 180 15.92 27.02 -5.81
N LEU A 181 15.15 26.43 -6.74
CA LEU A 181 14.59 25.08 -6.58
C LEU A 181 15.70 24.05 -6.43
N ASP A 182 16.64 23.99 -7.39
CA ASP A 182 17.75 23.03 -7.36
C ASP A 182 18.56 23.13 -6.08
N ARG A 183 18.79 24.36 -5.59
CA ARG A 183 19.50 24.61 -4.34
C ARG A 183 18.75 24.06 -3.13
N VAL A 184 17.45 24.31 -3.01
CA VAL A 184 16.67 23.85 -1.85
C VAL A 184 16.47 22.34 -1.91
N THR A 185 16.17 21.78 -3.07
CA THR A 185 16.02 20.33 -3.27
C THR A 185 17.34 19.61 -2.98
N GLY A 186 18.47 20.16 -3.43
CA GLY A 186 19.80 19.63 -3.10
C GLY A 186 20.14 19.67 -1.60
N LEU A 187 19.66 20.69 -0.87
CA LEU A 187 19.82 20.73 0.60
C LEU A 187 18.96 19.69 1.29
N LEU A 188 17.71 19.49 0.86
CA LEU A 188 16.79 18.50 1.44
C LEU A 188 17.18 17.05 1.13
N ALA A 189 17.88 16.81 0.02
CA ALA A 189 18.38 15.48 -0.34
C ALA A 189 19.52 14.99 0.57
N ARG A 190 20.10 15.85 1.40
CA ARG A 190 21.21 15.50 2.29
C ARG A 190 20.71 14.74 3.53
N PRO A 191 21.31 13.60 3.90
CA PRO A 191 20.84 12.78 5.03
C PRO A 191 20.98 13.46 6.40
N ASP A 192 21.88 14.44 6.54
CA ASP A 192 22.08 15.22 7.76
C ASP A 192 21.12 16.41 7.90
N VAL A 193 20.36 16.74 6.84
CA VAL A 193 19.48 17.92 6.81
C VAL A 193 18.03 17.48 7.02
N ARG A 194 17.45 17.86 8.17
CA ARG A 194 16.05 17.58 8.51
C ARG A 194 15.10 18.75 8.22
N LEU A 195 15.64 19.96 8.05
CA LEU A 195 14.88 21.19 7.92
C LEU A 195 15.64 22.22 7.08
N VAL A 196 14.93 22.88 6.17
CA VAL A 196 15.43 24.06 5.43
C VAL A 196 14.48 25.22 5.68
N THR A 197 15.02 26.35 6.14
CA THR A 197 14.24 27.57 6.39
C THR A 197 14.42 28.57 5.25
N LEU A 198 13.32 28.95 4.60
CA LEU A 198 13.31 30.00 3.58
C LEU A 198 13.08 31.36 4.23
N THR A 199 14.07 32.24 4.19
CA THR A 199 14.00 33.59 4.76
C THR A 199 13.96 34.68 3.68
N GLY A 200 13.36 35.83 4.00
CA GLY A 200 13.35 36.98 3.10
C GLY A 200 12.14 37.91 3.32
N PRO A 201 12.14 39.11 2.70
CA PRO A 201 11.08 40.10 2.87
C PRO A 201 9.67 39.58 2.56
N GLY A 202 8.64 40.25 3.09
CA GLY A 202 7.25 39.98 2.71
C GLY A 202 7.05 40.09 1.18
N GLY A 203 6.25 39.20 0.60
CA GLY A 203 5.97 39.21 -0.85
C GLY A 203 7.08 38.64 -1.75
N SER A 204 8.23 38.22 -1.22
CA SER A 204 9.34 37.69 -2.05
C SER A 204 9.11 36.31 -2.68
N GLY A 205 7.93 35.70 -2.48
CA GLY A 205 7.57 34.42 -3.07
C GLY A 205 8.03 33.17 -2.32
N LYS A 206 8.46 33.26 -1.06
CA LYS A 206 8.94 32.12 -0.25
C LYS A 206 7.97 30.93 -0.21
N THR A 207 6.68 31.20 0.05
CA THR A 207 5.63 30.17 0.04
C THR A 207 5.51 29.52 -1.34
N ARG A 208 5.65 30.31 -2.41
CA ARG A 208 5.55 29.82 -3.79
C ARG A 208 6.75 28.95 -4.17
N LEU A 209 7.94 29.33 -3.71
CA LEU A 209 9.15 28.53 -3.85
C LEU A 209 9.03 27.23 -3.05
N GLY A 210 8.57 27.28 -1.79
CA GLY A 210 8.35 26.08 -0.97
C GLY A 210 7.36 25.09 -1.58
N ILE A 211 6.25 25.58 -2.15
CA ILE A 211 5.30 24.74 -2.91
C ILE A 211 5.96 24.17 -4.17
N GLY A 212 6.80 24.96 -4.86
CA GLY A 212 7.55 24.50 -6.02
C GLY A 212 8.51 23.35 -5.69
N VAL A 213 9.29 23.49 -4.61
CA VAL A 213 10.23 22.46 -4.14
C VAL A 213 9.49 21.19 -3.73
N ALA A 214 8.36 21.31 -3.03
CA ALA A 214 7.60 20.15 -2.62
C ALA A 214 6.87 19.43 -3.79
N ARG A 215 6.84 20.03 -4.99
CA ARG A 215 6.30 19.44 -6.22
C ARG A 215 7.38 18.90 -7.16
N SER A 216 8.65 19.24 -6.95
CA SER A 216 9.81 18.81 -7.76
C SER A 216 10.41 17.52 -7.23
#